data_AF-A0A3S8ZQ05-F1
#
_entry.id   AF-A0A3S8ZQ05-F1
#
_cell.length_a   1.000
_cell.length_b   1.000
_cell.length_c   1.000
_cell.angle_alpha   90.00
_cell.angle_beta   90.00
_cell.angle_gamma   90.00
#
_symmetry.space_group_name_H-M   'P 1'
#
loop_
_entity.id
_entity.type
_entity.pdbx_description
1 polymer ?
#
loop_
_entity_poly.entity_id
_entity_poly.type
_entity_poly.pdbx_seq_one_letter_code
_entity_poly.pdbx_strand_id
1 'polypeptide(L)'
;MEKAALTHLIMLAIIAGTGGLVLNMVNLWEDSKKLKAERVPKDSLYWIFFVFWPLAGAGLVCLYTLDGSSLRPFLAFSVGLSAPATIQAMVSKVTANETIPMNSEP
;
A
#
# COMPACT_ATOMS: atom_id res chain seq x y z
N MET A 1 15.68 7.18 -27.88
CA MET A 1 15.19 7.98 -26.73
C MET A 1 14.11 7.23 -25.95
N GLU A 2 13.16 6.55 -26.62
CA GLU A 2 12.05 5.81 -25.97
C GLU A 2 12.48 4.74 -24.95
N LYS A 3 13.53 3.96 -25.24
CA LYS A 3 14.04 2.93 -24.33
C LYS A 3 14.56 3.48 -23.00
N ALA A 4 15.17 4.68 -22.99
CA ALA A 4 15.74 5.26 -21.77
C ALA A 4 14.64 5.73 -20.80
N ALA A 5 13.56 6.30 -21.33
CA ALA A 5 12.38 6.68 -20.54
C ALA A 5 11.69 5.45 -19.94
N LEU A 6 11.56 4.38 -20.72
CA LEU A 6 10.99 3.12 -20.25
C LEU A 6 11.81 2.51 -19.10
N THR A 7 13.14 2.48 -19.24
CA THR A 7 14.02 1.96 -18.19
C THR A 7 13.90 2.79 -16.90
N HIS A 8 13.82 4.12 -17.01
CA HIS A 8 13.65 4.99 -15.84
C HIS A 8 12.31 4.75 -15.14
N LEU A 9 11.23 4.59 -15.90
CA LEU A 9 9.90 4.28 -15.37
C LEU A 9 9.90 2.93 -14.65
N ILE A 10 10.49 1.89 -15.25
CA ILE A 10 10.59 0.56 -14.64
C ILE A 10 11.40 0.63 -13.33
N MET A 11 12.52 1.36 -13.29
CA MET A 11 13.29 1.53 -12.06
C MET A 11 12.48 2.21 -10.96
N LEU A 12 11.78 3.31 -11.27
CA LEU A 12 10.95 4.01 -10.30
C LEU A 12 9.80 3.13 -9.80
N ALA A 13 9.17 2.34 -10.68
CA ALA A 13 8.11 1.40 -10.31
C ALA A 13 8.62 0.29 -9.39
N ILE A 14 9.82 -0.26 -9.62
CA ILE A 14 10.44 -1.27 -8.74
C ILE A 14 10.74 -0.66 -7.37
N ILE A 15 11.28 0.57 -7.32
CA ILE A 15 11.61 1.26 -6.07
C ILE A 15 10.35 1.57 -5.26
N ALA A 16 9.29 2.02 -5.92
CA ALA A 16 7.98 2.23 -5.30
C ALA A 16 7.35 0.92 -4.82
N GLY A 17 7.44 -0.14 -5.63
CA GLY A 17 6.99 -1.48 -5.25
C GLY A 17 7.74 -2.01 -4.03
N THR A 18 9.03 -1.71 -3.90
CA THR A 18 9.83 -2.03 -2.71
C THR A 18 9.34 -1.27 -1.49
N GLY A 19 8.95 0.00 -1.63
CA GLY A 19 8.31 0.77 -0.56
C GLY A 19 7.00 0.13 -0.07
N GLY A 20 6.12 -0.28 -1.00
CA GLY A 20 4.88 -0.99 -0.66
C GLY A 20 5.13 -2.36 -0.02
N LEU A 21 6.18 -3.07 -0.46
CA LEU A 21 6.61 -4.33 0.12
C LEU A 21 7.12 -4.17 1.56
N VAL A 22 7.90 -3.12 1.83
CA VAL A 22 8.41 -2.81 3.18
C VAL A 22 7.25 -2.59 4.14
N LEU A 23 6.23 -1.84 3.75
CA LEU A 23 5.04 -1.67 4.58
C LEU A 23 4.35 -3.01 4.86
N ASN A 24 4.21 -3.85 3.83
CA ASN A 24 3.67 -5.19 4.02
C ASN A 24 4.51 -6.05 4.98
N MET A 25 5.85 -5.96 4.94
CA MET A 25 6.70 -6.64 5.93
C MET A 25 6.49 -6.10 7.34
N VAL A 26 6.28 -4.78 7.51
CA VAL A 26 5.97 -4.18 8.82
C VAL A 26 4.63 -4.71 9.34
N ASN A 27 3.59 -4.73 8.52
CA ASN A 27 2.29 -5.29 8.89
C ASN A 27 2.41 -6.77 9.30
N LEU A 28 3.21 -7.55 8.56
CA LEU A 28 3.47 -8.97 8.83
C LEU A 28 4.25 -9.18 10.13
N TRP A 29 5.20 -8.28 10.43
CA TRP A 29 5.92 -8.26 11.69
C TRP A 29 4.95 -8.01 12.84
N GLU A 30 4.16 -6.94 12.75
CA GLU A 30 3.18 -6.59 13.78
C GLU A 30 2.19 -7.74 14.03
N ASP A 31 1.72 -8.39 12.97
CA ASP A 31 0.81 -9.52 13.09
C ASP A 31 1.49 -10.76 13.70
N SER A 32 2.79 -10.97 13.46
CA SER A 32 3.58 -12.04 14.09
C SER A 32 3.67 -11.89 15.62
N LYS A 33 3.66 -10.64 16.13
CA LYS A 33 3.66 -10.34 17.57
C LYS A 33 2.33 -10.65 18.26
N LYS A 34 1.23 -10.80 17.51
CA LYS A 34 -0.09 -11.10 18.06
C LYS A 34 -0.22 -12.58 18.45
N LEU A 35 -1.07 -12.83 19.44
CA LEU A 35 -1.48 -14.17 19.87
C LEU A 35 -2.09 -14.94 18.69
N LYS A 36 -1.88 -16.26 18.61
CA LYS A 36 -2.33 -17.09 17.47
C LYS A 36 -3.83 -16.93 17.13
N ALA A 37 -4.66 -16.59 18.10
CA ALA A 37 -6.10 -16.40 17.93
C ALA A 37 -6.48 -15.05 17.27
N GLU A 38 -5.57 -14.06 17.27
CA GLU A 38 -5.80 -12.70 16.71
C GLU A 38 -5.01 -12.47 15.41
N ARG A 39 -4.23 -13.47 14.97
CA ARG A 39 -3.48 -13.39 13.71
C ARG A 39 -4.44 -13.40 12.53
N VAL A 40 -4.14 -12.59 11.52
CA VAL A 40 -4.87 -12.62 10.27
C VAL A 40 -4.71 -14.02 9.65
N PRO A 41 -5.81 -14.72 9.32
CA PRO A 41 -5.70 -16.00 8.66
C PRO A 41 -4.95 -15.81 7.34
N LYS A 42 -3.90 -16.61 7.13
CA LYS A 42 -3.04 -16.56 5.94
C LYS A 42 -3.74 -17.20 4.73
N ASP A 43 -4.98 -16.80 4.50
CA ASP A 43 -5.82 -17.27 3.41
C ASP A 43 -5.34 -16.69 2.08
N SER A 44 -5.88 -17.21 0.98
CA SER A 44 -5.56 -16.75 -0.38
C SER A 44 -5.75 -15.24 -0.55
N LEU A 45 -6.70 -14.64 0.19
CA LEU A 45 -6.95 -13.21 0.20
C LEU A 45 -5.77 -12.41 0.76
N TYR A 46 -5.09 -12.93 1.79
CA TYR A 46 -3.89 -12.33 2.35
C TYR A 46 -2.78 -12.21 1.31
N TRP A 47 -2.54 -13.26 0.54
CA TRP A 47 -1.54 -13.25 -0.54
C TRP A 47 -1.89 -12.29 -1.66
N ILE A 48 -3.19 -12.18 -2.00
CA ILE A 48 -3.67 -11.20 -2.97
C ILE A 48 -3.36 -9.78 -2.49
N PHE A 49 -3.71 -9.41 -1.25
CA PHE A 49 -3.39 -8.08 -0.71
C PHE A 49 -1.89 -7.86 -0.55
N PHE A 50 -1.13 -8.90 -0.21
CA PHE A 50 0.32 -8.83 -0.07
C PHE A 50 1.03 -8.47 -1.38
N VAL A 51 0.52 -8.93 -2.52
CA VAL A 51 1.05 -8.57 -3.84
C VAL A 51 0.40 -7.29 -4.38
N PHE A 52 -0.87 -7.05 -4.03
CA PHE A 52 -1.62 -5.87 -4.46
C PHE A 52 -1.01 -4.56 -3.96
N TRP A 53 -0.58 -4.47 -2.69
CA TRP A 53 -0.04 -3.21 -2.15
C TRP A 53 1.26 -2.74 -2.83
N PRO A 54 2.27 -3.60 -3.10
CA PRO A 54 3.42 -3.26 -3.93
C PRO A 54 3.01 -2.81 -5.34
N LEU A 55 2.04 -3.49 -5.96
CA LEU A 55 1.52 -3.11 -7.28
C LEU A 55 0.83 -1.74 -7.25
N ALA A 56 0.05 -1.45 -6.21
CA ALA A 56 -0.61 -0.16 -6.03
C ALA A 56 0.42 0.97 -5.88
N GLY A 57 1.48 0.76 -5.10
CA GLY A 57 2.61 1.71 -4.99
C GLY A 57 3.33 1.94 -6.33
N ALA A 58 3.60 0.88 -7.08
CA ALA A 58 4.19 0.97 -8.42
C ALA A 58 3.27 1.68 -9.43
N GLY A 59 1.97 1.40 -9.39
CA GLY A 59 0.96 2.04 -10.23
C GLY A 59 0.83 3.53 -9.95
N LEU A 60 0.91 3.94 -8.70
CA LEU A 60 0.85 5.36 -8.33
C LEU A 60 2.06 6.14 -8.85
N VAL A 61 3.26 5.55 -8.80
CA VAL A 61 4.45 6.17 -9.39
C VAL A 61 4.38 6.22 -10.91
N CYS A 62 3.79 5.21 -11.56
CA CYS A 62 3.50 5.26 -12.99
C CYS A 62 2.60 6.47 -13.32
N LEU A 63 1.55 6.69 -12.53
CA LEU A 63 0.64 7.83 -12.69
C LEU A 63 1.36 9.18 -12.54
N TYR A 64 2.21 9.29 -11.52
CA TYR A 64 3.06 10.47 -11.29
C TYR A 64 4.06 10.73 -12.43
N THR A 65 4.55 9.68 -13.07
CA THR A 65 5.49 9.80 -14.21
C THR A 65 4.74 10.20 -15.49
N LEU A 66 3.50 9.74 -15.67
CA LEU A 66 2.62 10.14 -16.77
C LEU A 66 2.19 11.62 -16.67
N ASP A 67 2.08 12.14 -15.44
CA ASP A 67 1.83 13.56 -15.17
C ASP A 67 3.03 14.47 -15.52
N GLY A 68 4.13 13.89 -16.01
CA GLY A 68 5.35 14.62 -16.38
C GLY A 68 6.22 15.03 -15.19
N SER A 69 5.88 14.54 -13.99
CA SER A 69 6.63 14.86 -12.78
C SER A 69 7.90 14.02 -12.69
N SER A 70 9.07 14.68 -12.60
CA SER A 70 10.36 13.99 -12.48
C SER A 70 10.58 13.56 -11.04
N LEU A 71 10.10 12.36 -10.70
CA LEU A 71 10.23 11.83 -9.34
C LEU A 71 11.65 11.34 -9.08
N ARG A 72 12.24 11.83 -8.00
CA ARG A 72 13.45 11.26 -7.43
C ARG A 72 13.17 9.86 -6.88
N PRO A 73 14.11 8.91 -6.97
CA PRO A 73 13.95 7.55 -6.47
C PRO A 73 13.49 7.46 -5.01
N PHE A 74 14.02 8.32 -4.14
CA PHE A 74 13.62 8.39 -2.73
C PHE A 74 12.16 8.82 -2.57
N LEU A 75 11.68 9.70 -3.43
CA LEU A 75 10.30 10.19 -3.42
C LEU A 75 9.36 9.09 -3.90
N ALA A 76 9.72 8.37 -4.97
CA ALA A 76 9.00 7.18 -5.42
C ALA A 76 8.88 6.09 -4.33
N PHE A 77 9.96 5.86 -3.56
CA PHE A 77 9.92 4.96 -2.41
C PHE A 77 8.94 5.44 -1.32
N SER A 78 9.02 6.72 -0.94
CA SER A 78 8.12 7.29 0.07
C SER A 78 6.65 7.24 -0.35
N VAL A 79 6.36 7.46 -1.63
CA VAL A 79 5.02 7.34 -2.23
C VAL A 79 4.54 5.90 -2.18
N GLY A 80 5.40 4.93 -2.55
CA GLY A 80 5.09 3.51 -2.44
C GLY A 80 4.83 3.04 -1.01
N LEU A 81 5.53 3.62 -0.02
CA LEU A 81 5.35 3.33 1.40
C LEU A 81 4.05 3.96 1.96
N SER A 82 3.72 5.19 1.59
CA SER A 82 2.60 5.94 2.17
C SER A 82 1.26 5.68 1.47
N ALA A 83 1.26 5.32 0.18
CA ALA A 83 0.04 5.12 -0.58
C ALA A 83 -0.87 4.04 0.02
N PRO A 84 -0.37 2.85 0.41
CA PRO A 84 -1.19 1.85 1.08
C PRO A 84 -1.81 2.35 2.39
N ALA A 85 -1.01 3.01 3.23
CA ALA A 85 -1.45 3.53 4.52
C ALA A 85 -2.50 4.64 4.34
N THR A 86 -2.35 5.48 3.33
CA THR A 86 -3.31 6.53 2.98
C THR A 86 -4.65 5.93 2.55
N ILE A 87 -4.64 4.91 1.68
CA ILE A 87 -5.85 4.21 1.27
C ILE A 87 -6.52 3.52 2.47
N GLN A 88 -5.74 2.84 3.32
CA GLN A 88 -6.27 2.23 4.55
C GLN A 88 -6.92 3.27 5.46
N ALA A 89 -6.28 4.43 5.67
CA ALA A 89 -6.84 5.51 6.49
C ALA A 89 -8.15 6.08 5.90
N MET A 90 -8.25 6.18 4.58
CA MET A 90 -9.48 6.60 3.91
C MET A 90 -10.60 5.57 4.08
N VAL A 91 -10.32 4.28 3.86
CA VAL A 91 -11.30 3.21 4.02
C VAL A 91 -11.78 3.11 5.47
N SER A 92 -10.87 3.12 6.44
CA SER A 92 -11.23 3.06 7.88
C SER A 92 -12.13 4.21 8.31
N LYS A 93 -11.93 5.42 7.76
CA LYS A 93 -12.81 6.56 8.03
C LYS A 93 -14.20 6.41 7.43
N VAL A 94 -14.32 5.77 6.25
CA VAL A 94 -15.62 5.49 5.63
C VAL A 94 -16.39 4.46 6.45
N THR A 95 -15.76 3.37 6.89
CA THR A 95 -16.41 2.33 7.71
C THR A 95 -16.79 2.82 9.10
N ALA A 96 -15.99 3.71 9.71
CA ALA A 96 -16.32 4.29 11.02
C ALA A 96 -17.62 5.13 11.01
N ASN A 97 -18.06 5.62 9.85
CA ASN A 97 -19.28 6.42 9.74
C ASN A 97 -20.56 5.55 9.63
N GLU A 98 -20.41 4.22 9.50
CA GLU A 98 -21.52 3.26 9.48
C GLU A 98 -21.75 2.57 10.83
N THR A 99 -21.07 2.98 11.91
CA THR A 99 -21.50 2.59 13.25
C THR A 99 -22.82 3.31 13.56
N ILE A 100 -23.92 2.68 13.16
CA ILE A 100 -25.25 2.93 13.72
C ILE A 100 -25.06 2.86 15.23
N PRO A 101 -25.39 3.92 16.00
CA PRO A 101 -25.34 3.85 17.44
C PRO A 101 -26.35 2.79 17.90
N MET A 102 -25.88 1.58 18.18
CA MET A 102 -26.56 0.63 19.03
C MET A 102 -26.47 1.16 20.47
N ASN A 103 -27.19 2.24 20.75
CA ASN A 103 -27.49 2.66 22.11
C ASN A 103 -28.86 3.34 22.20
N SER A 104 -29.80 2.66 22.86
CA SER A 104 -30.56 3.11 24.04
C SER A 104 -31.56 2.00 24.37
N GLU A 105 -31.19 1.03 25.22
CA GLU A 105 -31.38 0.99 26.70
C GLU A 105 -32.85 1.13 27.13
N PRO A 106 -33.34 0.56 28.26
CA PRO A 106 -32.84 -0.51 29.15
C PRO A 106 -33.62 -1.85 29.06
#